data_AF-A0A7X7QLN3-F1
#
_entry.id   AF-A0A7X7QLN3-F1
#
_cell.length_a   1.000
_cell.length_b   1.000
_cell.length_c   1.000
_cell.angle_alpha   90.00
_cell.angle_beta   90.00
_cell.angle_gamma   90.00
#
_symmetry.space_group_name_H-M   'P 1'
#
loop_
_entity.id
_entity.type
_entity.pdbx_description
1 polymer ?
#
loop_
_entity_poly.entity_id
_entity_poly.type
_entity_poly.pdbx_seq_one_letter_code
_entity_poly.pdbx_strand_id
1 'polypeptide(L)'
;YAHGYRGAGFQFLTRVSRSGPVTAGTVTWPIADPFLADRPAGATHLRLHNLTAVDELALADGPVPAFAKAPKSLRYSLRARRGEDLSSQFVSVLEPFGDRPFIQSVRLLESRMTADDASAAVQIVLADGREDVVLIREHPGRLAAAGVAMDGRVAVLHRDARGPLWARLFDGRSLRAGAAGIDLPATVTGRVAAVDDTDPTDLRLAVDSDTDLTRGDLVGRVIHVETAGVADGSYRIERVIDARTLGLGPFSAIEGYVDPQDDAAGWRYVLRPGAAFRVPHSGAWGRPDAPTPGNR
;
A
#
# COMPACT_ATOMS: atom_id res chain seq x y z
N TYR A 1 -11.70 9.03 27.48
CA TYR A 1 -11.21 7.68 27.12
C TYR A 1 -11.19 6.83 28.38
N ALA A 2 -11.81 5.65 28.35
CA ALA A 2 -11.91 4.79 29.52
C ALA A 2 -10.55 4.12 29.81
N HIS A 3 -9.80 4.65 30.78
CA HIS A 3 -8.63 4.00 31.34
C HIS A 3 -9.07 2.72 32.07
N GLY A 4 -8.68 1.54 31.55
CA GLY A 4 -8.85 0.25 32.26
C GLY A 4 -9.67 -0.83 31.55
N TYR A 5 -10.25 -0.58 30.38
CA TYR A 5 -10.93 -1.63 29.63
C TYR A 5 -9.91 -2.63 29.03
N ARG A 6 -10.01 -3.92 29.42
CA ARG A 6 -9.14 -5.03 28.97
C ARG A 6 -9.85 -6.06 28.08
N GLY A 7 -11.10 -5.83 27.70
CA GLY A 7 -11.80 -6.76 26.83
C GLY A 7 -11.35 -6.65 25.37
N ALA A 8 -11.65 -7.66 24.57
CA ALA A 8 -11.24 -7.73 23.16
C ALA A 8 -12.10 -6.86 22.20
N GLY A 9 -13.00 -6.03 22.72
CA GLY A 9 -13.91 -5.17 21.94
C GLY A 9 -15.11 -5.90 21.32
N PHE A 10 -15.07 -7.22 21.17
CA PHE A 10 -16.11 -8.01 20.51
C PHE A 10 -17.49 -7.97 21.20
N GLN A 11 -17.57 -7.65 22.50
CA GLN A 11 -18.86 -7.52 23.20
C GLN A 11 -19.68 -6.30 22.75
N PHE A 12 -19.07 -5.36 22.00
CA PHE A 12 -19.80 -4.26 21.37
C PHE A 12 -20.41 -4.63 20.02
N LEU A 13 -20.13 -5.85 19.53
CA LEU A 13 -20.71 -6.35 18.29
C LEU A 13 -22.05 -7.02 18.55
N THR A 14 -23.02 -6.69 17.71
CA THR A 14 -24.40 -7.18 17.79
C THR A 14 -24.80 -7.79 16.45
N ARG A 15 -25.97 -8.46 16.41
CA ARG A 15 -26.53 -9.06 15.18
C ARG A 15 -25.52 -9.95 14.44
N VAL A 16 -24.76 -10.71 15.23
CA VAL A 16 -23.67 -11.56 14.74
C VAL A 16 -24.26 -12.74 13.98
N SER A 17 -23.80 -12.92 12.75
CA SER A 17 -24.04 -14.11 11.93
C SER A 17 -22.69 -14.71 11.57
N ARG A 18 -22.54 -16.02 11.76
CA ARG A 18 -21.28 -16.75 11.55
C ARG A 18 -21.46 -17.81 10.49
N SER A 19 -20.48 -17.96 9.61
CA SER A 19 -20.34 -19.15 8.77
C SER A 19 -19.45 -20.19 9.45
N GLY A 20 -19.47 -21.42 8.93
CA GLY A 20 -18.34 -22.34 9.10
C GLY A 20 -17.15 -21.93 8.22
N PRO A 21 -16.22 -22.87 7.94
CA PRO A 21 -15.10 -22.61 7.04
C PRO A 21 -15.54 -22.14 5.65
N VAL A 22 -14.82 -21.16 5.11
CA VAL A 22 -15.06 -20.57 3.79
C VAL A 22 -13.75 -20.57 3.01
N THR A 23 -13.69 -21.28 1.89
CA THR A 23 -12.50 -21.30 1.02
C THR A 23 -12.33 -19.98 0.26
N ALA A 24 -13.42 -19.48 -0.33
CA ALA A 24 -13.51 -18.21 -1.01
C ALA A 24 -14.98 -17.74 -1.01
N GLY A 25 -15.22 -16.45 -1.19
CA GLY A 25 -16.59 -15.94 -1.24
C GLY A 25 -16.64 -14.42 -1.33
N THR A 26 -17.85 -13.87 -1.36
CA THR A 26 -18.05 -12.43 -1.44
C THR A 26 -18.96 -11.92 -0.33
N VAL A 27 -18.66 -10.73 0.19
CA VAL A 27 -19.57 -9.95 1.05
C VAL A 27 -19.87 -8.65 0.33
N THR A 28 -21.15 -8.31 0.16
CA THR A 28 -21.57 -7.06 -0.50
C THR A 28 -22.36 -6.21 0.48
N TRP A 29 -22.00 -4.93 0.57
CA TRP A 29 -22.71 -3.92 1.33
C TRP A 29 -23.27 -2.86 0.40
N PRO A 30 -24.53 -2.43 0.58
CA PRO A 30 -24.97 -1.15 0.04
C PRO A 30 -24.24 -0.02 0.79
N ILE A 31 -23.70 0.94 0.06
CA ILE A 31 -23.07 2.13 0.62
C ILE A 31 -24.15 3.21 0.76
N ALA A 32 -24.36 3.65 1.99
CA ALA A 32 -25.05 4.90 2.28
C ALA A 32 -23.99 5.95 2.61
N ASP A 33 -23.60 6.76 1.62
CA ASP A 33 -22.61 7.81 1.83
C ASP A 33 -23.31 9.15 2.13
N PRO A 34 -23.22 9.67 3.36
CA PRO A 34 -23.83 10.95 3.73
C PRO A 34 -23.18 12.17 3.02
N PHE A 35 -22.05 11.99 2.34
CA PHE A 35 -21.38 13.00 1.52
C PHE A 35 -21.76 12.90 0.03
N LEU A 36 -22.42 11.82 -0.39
CA LEU A 36 -22.99 11.65 -1.74
C LEU A 36 -24.53 11.71 -1.69
N ALA A 37 -25.06 12.74 -1.03
CA ALA A 37 -26.50 12.89 -0.73
C ALA A 37 -27.42 12.88 -1.97
N ASP A 38 -26.90 13.20 -3.15
CA ASP A 38 -27.65 13.23 -4.41
C ASP A 38 -27.84 11.83 -5.03
N ARG A 39 -27.25 10.78 -4.45
CA ARG A 39 -27.42 9.40 -4.91
C ARG A 39 -28.52 8.69 -4.11
N PRO A 40 -29.44 7.95 -4.77
CA PRO A 40 -30.39 7.11 -4.07
C PRO A 40 -29.69 6.15 -3.11
N ALA A 41 -30.27 5.92 -1.94
CA ALA A 41 -29.78 4.90 -1.02
C ALA A 41 -29.72 3.54 -1.74
N GLY A 42 -28.57 2.86 -1.69
CA GLY A 42 -28.36 1.59 -2.40
C GLY A 42 -27.99 1.71 -3.88
N ALA A 43 -27.76 2.93 -4.40
CA ALA A 43 -27.22 3.10 -5.76
C ALA A 43 -25.73 2.75 -5.88
N THR A 44 -25.03 2.64 -4.75
CA THR A 44 -23.61 2.30 -4.68
C THR A 44 -23.42 1.12 -3.73
N HIS A 45 -22.49 0.25 -4.06
CA HIS A 45 -22.18 -0.96 -3.33
C HIS A 45 -20.66 -1.09 -3.15
N LEU A 46 -20.24 -1.72 -2.07
CA LEU A 46 -18.89 -2.24 -1.89
C LEU A 46 -18.98 -3.75 -1.81
N ARG A 47 -18.23 -4.47 -2.64
CA ARG A 47 -18.06 -5.91 -2.52
C ARG A 47 -16.63 -6.25 -2.12
N LEU A 48 -16.49 -7.04 -1.07
CA LEU A 48 -15.25 -7.72 -0.73
C LEU A 48 -15.26 -9.09 -1.39
N HIS A 49 -14.21 -9.39 -2.15
CA HIS A 49 -13.88 -10.73 -2.63
C HIS A 49 -12.86 -11.35 -1.67
N ASN A 50 -13.26 -12.36 -0.89
CA ASN A 50 -12.40 -13.11 0.00
C ASN A 50 -11.71 -14.24 -0.78
N LEU A 51 -10.37 -14.21 -0.84
CA LEU A 51 -9.59 -15.17 -1.62
C LEU A 51 -8.80 -16.17 -0.76
N THR A 52 -8.56 -15.84 0.51
CA THR A 52 -7.92 -16.76 1.46
C THR A 52 -8.98 -17.62 2.14
N ALA A 53 -8.70 -18.92 2.26
CA ALA A 53 -9.51 -19.81 3.09
C ALA A 53 -9.46 -19.39 4.56
N VAL A 54 -10.63 -19.29 5.20
CA VAL A 54 -10.83 -18.90 6.59
C VAL A 54 -11.67 -19.94 7.34
N ASP A 55 -11.44 -20.08 8.63
CA ASP A 55 -12.17 -21.03 9.47
C ASP A 55 -13.54 -20.48 9.88
N GLU A 56 -13.66 -19.15 9.93
CA GLU A 56 -14.92 -18.46 10.20
C GLU A 56 -14.95 -17.12 9.44
N LEU A 57 -16.09 -16.84 8.80
CA LEU A 57 -16.46 -15.51 8.35
C LEU A 57 -17.71 -15.08 9.14
N ALA A 58 -17.59 -13.99 9.88
CA ALA A 58 -18.69 -13.43 10.65
C ALA A 58 -19.08 -12.05 10.12
N LEU A 59 -20.37 -11.77 10.08
CA LEU A 59 -20.90 -10.42 9.89
C LEU A 59 -21.52 -9.93 11.19
N ALA A 60 -21.25 -8.69 11.56
CA ALA A 60 -21.79 -8.10 12.79
C ALA A 60 -21.97 -6.60 12.66
N ASP A 61 -22.90 -6.04 13.42
CA ASP A 61 -23.13 -4.61 13.52
C ASP A 61 -22.40 -4.08 14.77
N GLY A 62 -21.61 -3.01 14.63
CA GLY A 62 -20.83 -2.43 15.73
C GLY A 62 -20.82 -0.90 15.72
N PRO A 63 -20.50 -0.26 16.85
CA PRO A 63 -20.43 1.19 16.96
C PRO A 63 -19.20 1.75 16.23
N VAL A 64 -19.29 3.01 15.79
CA VAL A 64 -18.16 3.77 15.21
C VAL A 64 -17.69 4.86 16.16
N PRO A 65 -16.44 5.35 16.03
CA PRO A 65 -16.01 6.56 16.73
C PRO A 65 -16.94 7.75 16.44
N ALA A 66 -17.33 8.48 17.48
CA ALA A 66 -18.31 9.56 17.37
C ALA A 66 -17.70 10.80 16.69
N PHE A 67 -18.32 11.25 15.59
CA PHE A 67 -18.11 12.56 14.97
C PHE A 67 -19.43 13.03 14.35
N ALA A 68 -19.51 14.31 13.94
CA ALA A 68 -20.77 14.99 13.60
C ALA A 68 -21.66 14.28 12.53
N LYS A 69 -21.05 13.50 11.61
CA LYS A 69 -21.75 12.77 10.55
C LYS A 69 -21.60 11.25 10.66
N ALA A 70 -21.14 10.75 11.81
CA ALA A 70 -20.91 9.32 11.99
C ALA A 70 -22.24 8.54 11.95
N PRO A 71 -22.32 7.43 11.18
CA PRO A 71 -23.48 6.55 11.27
C PRO A 71 -23.58 5.95 12.69
N LYS A 72 -24.78 5.56 13.14
CA LYS A 72 -24.94 4.95 14.46
C LYS A 72 -24.20 3.61 14.60
N SER A 73 -24.06 2.89 13.50
CA SER A 73 -23.38 1.59 13.45
C SER A 73 -22.91 1.30 12.02
N LEU A 74 -21.85 0.51 11.90
CA LEU A 74 -21.42 -0.11 10.65
C LEU A 74 -21.58 -1.63 10.72
N ARG A 75 -21.77 -2.24 9.55
CA ARG A 75 -21.77 -3.69 9.41
C ARG A 75 -20.40 -4.19 8.99
N TYR A 76 -19.72 -4.87 9.90
CA TYR A 76 -18.38 -5.41 9.73
C TYR A 76 -18.40 -6.81 9.11
N SER A 77 -17.31 -7.15 8.39
CA SER A 77 -16.93 -8.54 8.11
C SER A 77 -15.66 -8.87 8.90
N LEU A 78 -15.75 -9.92 9.70
CA LEU A 78 -14.65 -10.48 10.49
C LEU A 78 -14.26 -11.81 9.86
N ARG A 79 -12.97 -11.99 9.64
CA ARG A 79 -12.40 -13.20 9.02
C ARG A 79 -11.36 -13.77 9.97
N ALA A 80 -11.51 -15.03 10.34
CA ALA A 80 -10.66 -15.65 11.35
C ALA A 80 -10.01 -16.94 10.86
N ARG A 81 -8.77 -17.15 11.31
CA ARG A 81 -8.06 -18.42 11.31
C ARG A 81 -7.83 -18.85 12.74
N ARG A 82 -7.86 -20.15 13.02
CA ARG A 82 -7.68 -20.74 14.36
C ARG A 82 -6.58 -21.80 14.31
N GLY A 83 -5.76 -21.83 15.35
CA GLY A 83 -4.62 -22.73 15.46
C GLY A 83 -3.55 -22.18 16.40
N GLU A 84 -2.54 -22.99 16.67
CA GLU A 84 -1.31 -22.60 17.38
C GLU A 84 -0.24 -22.21 16.34
N ASP A 85 0.67 -21.30 16.71
CA ASP A 85 1.78 -20.83 15.85
C ASP A 85 1.37 -20.45 14.42
N LEU A 86 0.23 -19.76 14.28
CA LEU A 86 -0.33 -19.37 13.00
C LEU A 86 0.54 -18.36 12.25
N SER A 87 1.00 -18.74 11.06
CA SER A 87 1.35 -17.80 9.99
C SER A 87 0.19 -17.76 9.00
N SER A 88 -0.37 -16.57 8.73
CA SER A 88 -1.56 -16.43 7.89
C SER A 88 -1.54 -15.13 7.08
N GLN A 89 -2.03 -15.20 5.85
CA GLN A 89 -2.18 -14.07 4.95
C GLN A 89 -3.63 -13.97 4.45
N PHE A 90 -4.25 -12.81 4.59
CA PHE A 90 -5.61 -12.56 4.12
C PHE A 90 -5.57 -11.71 2.85
N VAL A 91 -5.93 -12.32 1.72
CA VAL A 91 -5.99 -11.64 0.42
C VAL A 91 -7.45 -11.32 0.09
N SER A 92 -7.70 -10.08 -0.32
CA SER A 92 -9.02 -9.63 -0.77
C SER A 92 -8.93 -8.58 -1.86
N VAL A 93 -9.95 -8.54 -2.70
CA VAL A 93 -10.20 -7.44 -3.65
C VAL A 93 -11.46 -6.70 -3.22
N LEU A 94 -11.38 -5.36 -3.21
CA LEU A 94 -12.53 -4.50 -2.94
C LEU A 94 -13.04 -3.92 -4.26
N GLU A 95 -14.31 -4.15 -4.55
CA GLU A 95 -15.00 -3.72 -5.75
C GLU A 95 -16.10 -2.71 -5.39
N PRO A 96 -15.85 -1.39 -5.53
CA PRO A 96 -16.91 -0.39 -5.45
C PRO A 96 -17.67 -0.33 -6.78
N PHE A 97 -18.99 -0.50 -6.78
CA PHE A 97 -19.79 -0.48 -8.01
C PHE A 97 -21.14 0.21 -7.83
N GLY A 98 -21.73 0.69 -8.93
CA GLY A 98 -23.06 1.30 -8.96
C GLY A 98 -24.17 0.26 -9.13
N ASP A 99 -24.87 0.35 -10.27
CA ASP A 99 -25.99 -0.54 -10.60
C ASP A 99 -25.56 -2.01 -10.80
N ARG A 100 -24.38 -2.24 -11.38
CA ARG A 100 -23.88 -3.57 -11.71
C ARG A 100 -22.40 -3.70 -11.37
N PRO A 101 -21.96 -4.89 -10.87
CA PRO A 101 -20.54 -5.17 -10.69
C PRO A 101 -19.82 -5.18 -12.04
N PHE A 102 -18.56 -4.79 -12.02
CA PHE A 102 -17.70 -4.73 -13.21
C PHE A 102 -16.60 -5.78 -13.19
N ILE A 103 -16.38 -6.46 -12.06
CA ILE A 103 -15.51 -7.62 -11.95
C ILE A 103 -16.33 -8.89 -12.24
N GLN A 104 -15.91 -9.64 -13.25
CA GLN A 104 -16.47 -10.94 -13.59
C GLN A 104 -15.93 -12.05 -12.68
N SER A 105 -14.62 -12.06 -12.41
CA SER A 105 -14.02 -13.05 -11.51
C SER A 105 -12.75 -12.55 -10.86
N VAL A 106 -12.44 -13.09 -9.68
CA VAL A 106 -11.18 -12.87 -8.96
C VAL A 106 -10.65 -14.22 -8.53
N ARG A 107 -9.36 -14.47 -8.73
CA ARG A 107 -8.69 -15.71 -8.33
C ARG A 107 -7.34 -15.41 -7.69
N LEU A 108 -7.05 -16.11 -6.61
CA LEU A 108 -5.68 -16.25 -6.12
C LEU A 108 -4.95 -17.22 -7.07
N LEU A 109 -3.79 -16.80 -7.56
CA LEU A 109 -2.95 -17.61 -8.43
C LEU A 109 -1.91 -18.35 -7.59
N GLU A 110 -1.59 -19.58 -7.99
CA GLU A 110 -0.38 -20.23 -7.51
C GLU A 110 0.84 -19.43 -7.99
N SER A 111 1.72 -19.12 -7.05
CA SER A 111 2.95 -18.36 -7.32
C SER A 111 4.15 -19.12 -6.79
N ARG A 112 5.26 -19.09 -7.53
CA ARG A 112 6.53 -19.66 -7.05
C ARG A 112 7.11 -18.74 -5.98
N MET A 113 6.84 -19.05 -4.71
CA MET A 113 7.38 -18.34 -3.55
C MET A 113 8.75 -18.89 -3.13
N THR A 114 9.53 -18.04 -2.47
CA THR A 114 10.57 -18.43 -1.51
C THR A 114 9.98 -18.23 -0.10
N ALA A 115 10.17 -19.19 0.80
CA ALA A 115 9.25 -19.53 1.89
C ALA A 115 9.01 -18.47 3.02
N ASP A 116 9.74 -17.35 3.04
CA ASP A 116 9.86 -16.53 4.27
C ASP A 116 9.29 -15.10 4.18
N ASP A 117 8.57 -14.74 3.10
CA ASP A 117 8.05 -13.38 2.87
C ASP A 117 6.59 -13.41 2.42
N ALA A 118 5.70 -12.62 3.04
CA ALA A 118 4.29 -12.62 2.68
C ALA A 118 4.12 -12.13 1.24
N SER A 119 3.48 -12.95 0.39
CA SER A 119 3.30 -12.61 -1.02
C SER A 119 1.98 -13.14 -1.58
N ALA A 120 1.45 -12.49 -2.62
CA ALA A 120 0.21 -12.89 -3.26
C ALA A 120 0.26 -12.58 -4.76
N ALA A 121 -0.37 -13.44 -5.55
CA ALA A 121 -0.64 -13.21 -6.96
C ALA A 121 -2.14 -13.30 -7.20
N VAL A 122 -2.75 -12.26 -7.77
CA VAL A 122 -4.19 -12.17 -7.96
C VAL A 122 -4.49 -11.91 -9.43
N GLN A 123 -5.40 -12.70 -10.00
CA GLN A 123 -5.99 -12.47 -11.31
C GLN A 123 -7.39 -11.89 -11.13
N ILE A 124 -7.70 -10.84 -11.87
CA ILE A 124 -8.99 -10.17 -11.89
C ILE A 124 -9.44 -10.12 -13.35
N VAL A 125 -10.59 -10.71 -13.66
CA VAL A 125 -11.20 -10.60 -14.99
C VAL A 125 -12.38 -9.66 -14.87
N LEU A 126 -12.39 -8.61 -15.69
CA LEU A 126 -13.48 -7.65 -15.76
C LEU A 126 -14.57 -8.12 -16.72
N ALA A 127 -15.77 -7.56 -16.58
CA ALA A 127 -16.94 -7.90 -17.40
C ALA A 127 -16.77 -7.56 -18.88
N ASP A 128 -15.83 -6.67 -19.24
CA ASP A 128 -15.47 -6.35 -20.62
C ASP A 128 -14.41 -7.30 -21.21
N GLY A 129 -13.97 -8.30 -20.44
CA GLY A 129 -12.94 -9.27 -20.83
C GLY A 129 -11.51 -8.82 -20.55
N ARG A 130 -11.27 -7.62 -20.02
CA ARG A 130 -9.92 -7.22 -19.57
C ARG A 130 -9.47 -8.09 -18.39
N GLU A 131 -8.21 -8.49 -18.43
CA GLU A 131 -7.58 -9.24 -17.35
C GLU A 131 -6.51 -8.40 -16.67
N ASP A 132 -6.60 -8.27 -15.35
CA ASP A 132 -5.60 -7.61 -14.51
C ASP A 132 -4.89 -8.67 -13.66
N VAL A 133 -3.56 -8.71 -13.72
CA VAL A 133 -2.71 -9.56 -12.88
C VAL A 133 -1.93 -8.67 -11.93
N VAL A 134 -2.06 -8.94 -10.63
CA VAL A 134 -1.39 -8.19 -9.56
C VAL A 134 -0.47 -9.13 -8.79
N LEU A 135 0.82 -8.79 -8.71
CA LEU A 135 1.81 -9.49 -7.88
C LEU A 135 2.19 -8.58 -6.72
N ILE A 136 2.16 -9.08 -5.50
CA ILE A 136 2.47 -8.32 -4.28
C ILE A 136 3.43 -9.12 -3.42
N ARG A 137 4.42 -8.45 -2.85
CA ARG A 137 5.24 -8.93 -1.75
C ARG A 137 5.31 -7.90 -0.64
N GLU A 138 5.52 -8.38 0.58
CA GLU A 138 5.82 -7.53 1.72
C GLU A 138 7.16 -6.83 1.53
N HIS A 139 8.20 -7.55 1.09
CA HIS A 139 9.51 -6.98 0.74
C HIS A 139 9.85 -7.17 -0.75
N PRO A 140 10.58 -6.22 -1.39
CA PRO A 140 10.97 -6.36 -2.78
C PRO A 140 11.71 -7.68 -3.07
N GLY A 141 11.34 -8.33 -4.17
CA GLY A 141 12.11 -9.44 -4.72
C GLY A 141 11.34 -10.21 -5.79
N ARG A 142 11.77 -11.43 -6.07
CA ARG A 142 11.24 -12.21 -7.19
C ARG A 142 9.86 -12.80 -6.88
N LEU A 143 8.92 -12.66 -7.82
CA LEU A 143 7.63 -13.34 -7.82
C LEU A 143 7.17 -13.56 -9.26
N ALA A 144 6.58 -14.71 -9.54
CA ALA A 144 6.02 -15.01 -10.86
C ALA A 144 4.72 -15.80 -10.77
N ALA A 145 3.74 -15.39 -11.58
CA ALA A 145 2.45 -16.06 -11.76
C ALA A 145 1.82 -15.63 -13.09
N ALA A 146 1.01 -16.51 -13.70
CA ALA A 146 0.27 -16.24 -14.95
C ALA A 146 1.13 -15.61 -16.09
N GLY A 147 2.38 -16.06 -16.23
CA GLY A 147 3.30 -15.54 -17.25
C GLY A 147 3.75 -14.09 -17.02
N VAL A 148 3.60 -13.58 -15.80
CA VAL A 148 4.19 -12.34 -15.31
C VAL A 148 5.30 -12.72 -14.35
N ALA A 149 6.47 -12.10 -14.50
CA ALA A 149 7.56 -12.22 -13.54
C ALA A 149 8.01 -10.81 -13.14
N MET A 150 8.22 -10.59 -11.86
CA MET A 150 8.81 -9.36 -11.33
C MET A 150 10.01 -9.67 -10.44
N ASP A 151 10.89 -8.67 -10.32
CA ASP A 151 11.81 -8.49 -9.20
C ASP A 151 11.50 -7.12 -8.60
N GLY A 152 10.66 -7.10 -7.56
CA GLY A 152 10.13 -5.87 -6.96
C GLY A 152 9.08 -6.15 -5.89
N ARG A 153 8.40 -5.09 -5.43
CA ARG A 153 7.39 -5.20 -4.36
C ARG A 153 5.97 -5.38 -4.87
N VAL A 154 5.58 -4.59 -5.87
CA VAL A 154 4.24 -4.68 -6.47
C VAL A 154 4.36 -4.57 -7.98
N ALA A 155 3.70 -5.48 -8.70
CA ALA A 155 3.51 -5.39 -10.14
C ALA A 155 2.03 -5.44 -10.46
N VAL A 156 1.59 -4.58 -11.38
CA VAL A 156 0.25 -4.62 -11.97
C VAL A 156 0.41 -4.75 -13.47
N LEU A 157 -0.33 -5.66 -14.08
CA LEU A 157 -0.37 -5.87 -15.52
C LEU A 157 -1.81 -5.94 -15.99
N HIS A 158 -2.17 -5.07 -16.92
CA HIS A 158 -3.42 -5.13 -17.68
C HIS A 158 -3.16 -5.88 -18.99
N ARG A 159 -4.06 -6.81 -19.33
CA ARG A 159 -4.06 -7.56 -20.58
C ARG A 159 -5.43 -7.50 -21.23
N ASP A 160 -5.43 -7.42 -22.55
CA ASP A 160 -6.61 -7.64 -23.38
C ASP A 160 -6.39 -8.88 -24.27
N ALA A 161 -7.34 -9.15 -25.18
CA ALA A 161 -7.25 -10.28 -26.09
C ALA A 161 -5.99 -10.27 -27.01
N ARG A 162 -5.32 -9.12 -27.14
CA ARG A 162 -4.08 -8.96 -27.93
C ARG A 162 -2.81 -9.09 -27.08
N GLY A 163 -2.94 -9.33 -25.78
CA GLY A 163 -1.83 -9.51 -24.83
C GLY A 163 -1.65 -8.31 -23.89
N PRO A 164 -0.43 -8.08 -23.37
CA PRO A 164 -0.12 -6.95 -22.50
C PRO A 164 -0.58 -5.61 -23.08
N LEU A 165 -1.38 -4.88 -22.30
CA LEU A 165 -1.86 -3.55 -22.61
C LEU A 165 -1.05 -2.49 -21.87
N TRP A 166 -0.84 -2.70 -20.57
CA TRP A 166 -0.13 -1.78 -19.69
C TRP A 166 0.45 -2.52 -18.49
N ALA A 167 1.60 -2.10 -18.00
CA ALA A 167 2.22 -2.66 -16.82
C ALA A 167 2.80 -1.54 -15.93
N ARG A 168 2.84 -1.78 -14.62
CA ARG A 168 3.55 -0.93 -13.67
C ARG A 168 4.24 -1.77 -12.62
N LEU A 169 5.47 -1.39 -12.34
CA LEU A 169 6.29 -1.95 -11.29
C LEU A 169 6.52 -0.89 -10.23
N PHE A 170 6.32 -1.26 -8.98
CA PHE A 170 6.61 -0.44 -7.83
C PHE A 170 7.72 -1.08 -7.02
N ASP A 171 8.68 -0.25 -6.64
CA ASP A 171 9.79 -0.63 -5.78
C ASP A 171 10.48 -1.91 -6.25
N GLY A 172 11.01 -1.85 -7.47
CA GLY A 172 11.54 -3.01 -8.15
C GLY A 172 12.57 -2.67 -9.22
N ARG A 173 13.17 -3.72 -9.77
CA ARG A 173 14.22 -3.67 -10.77
C ARG A 173 13.76 -4.17 -12.13
N SER A 174 12.86 -5.16 -12.17
CA SER A 174 12.40 -5.71 -13.44
C SER A 174 10.98 -6.23 -13.40
N LEU A 175 10.29 -6.11 -14.54
CA LEU A 175 9.03 -6.77 -14.83
C LEU A 175 9.10 -7.35 -16.24
N ARG A 176 8.60 -8.56 -16.42
CA ARG A 176 8.51 -9.28 -17.70
C ARG A 176 7.14 -9.91 -17.87
N ALA A 177 6.51 -9.69 -19.04
CA ALA A 177 5.29 -10.35 -19.44
C ALA A 177 5.18 -10.40 -20.97
N GLY A 178 5.59 -11.52 -21.57
CA GLY A 178 5.70 -11.61 -23.04
C GLY A 178 6.62 -10.53 -23.59
N ALA A 179 6.11 -9.70 -24.50
CA ALA A 179 6.85 -8.56 -25.07
C ALA A 179 6.90 -7.31 -24.16
N ALA A 180 6.09 -7.26 -23.10
CA ALA A 180 6.14 -6.16 -22.14
C ALA A 180 7.31 -6.32 -21.18
N GLY A 181 8.08 -5.25 -21.00
CA GLY A 181 9.28 -5.24 -20.15
C GLY A 181 9.48 -3.88 -19.49
N ILE A 182 9.85 -3.92 -18.21
CA ILE A 182 10.34 -2.76 -17.46
C ILE A 182 11.69 -3.16 -16.87
N ASP A 183 12.71 -2.33 -17.05
CA ASP A 183 13.99 -2.44 -16.38
C ASP A 183 14.29 -1.12 -15.68
N LEU A 184 14.64 -1.21 -14.41
CA LEU A 184 14.91 -0.09 -13.53
C LEU A 184 16.25 -0.30 -12.82
N PRO A 185 16.93 0.80 -12.44
CA PRO A 185 18.06 0.73 -11.53
C PRO A 185 17.68 0.04 -10.21
N ALA A 186 18.69 -0.43 -9.47
CA ALA A 186 18.48 -0.92 -8.11
C ALA A 186 17.95 0.21 -7.20
N THR A 187 17.13 -0.16 -6.21
CA THR A 187 16.77 0.74 -5.11
C THR A 187 18.04 1.28 -4.46
N VAL A 188 18.11 2.60 -4.30
CA VAL A 188 19.22 3.22 -3.55
C VAL A 188 18.93 3.06 -2.08
N THR A 189 19.88 2.51 -1.32
CA THR A 189 19.76 2.30 0.12
C THR A 189 21.00 2.82 0.83
N GLY A 190 20.89 3.01 2.14
CA GLY A 190 22.01 3.42 2.97
C GLY A 190 21.56 3.90 4.34
N ARG A 191 22.38 4.74 4.97
CA ARG A 191 22.08 5.38 6.25
C ARG A 191 22.21 6.89 6.17
N VAL A 192 21.44 7.60 6.98
CA VAL A 192 21.61 9.04 7.16
C VAL A 192 22.95 9.30 7.86
N ALA A 193 23.81 10.11 7.27
CA ALA A 193 25.06 10.54 7.89
C ALA A 193 24.85 11.81 8.73
N ALA A 194 24.13 12.80 8.17
CA ALA A 194 23.80 14.04 8.86
C ALA A 194 22.54 14.68 8.28
N VAL A 195 21.89 15.50 9.11
CA VAL A 195 20.75 16.34 8.73
C VAL A 195 21.20 17.79 8.92
N ASP A 196 21.04 18.60 7.88
CA ASP A 196 21.30 20.04 7.92
C ASP A 196 19.98 20.77 7.61
N ASP A 197 19.43 21.40 8.64
CA ASP A 197 18.19 22.16 8.63
C ASP A 197 18.41 23.66 8.89
N THR A 198 19.66 24.13 8.70
CA THR A 198 20.03 25.53 8.96
C THR A 198 19.39 26.52 7.99
N ASP A 199 19.04 26.05 6.78
CA ASP A 199 18.29 26.81 5.79
C ASP A 199 16.81 26.37 5.80
N PRO A 200 15.87 27.24 6.23
CA PRO A 200 14.45 26.88 6.29
C PRO A 200 13.81 26.65 4.92
N THR A 201 14.51 27.01 3.83
CA THR A 201 14.05 26.78 2.45
C THR A 201 14.57 25.46 1.89
N ASP A 202 15.47 24.78 2.60
CA ASP A 202 16.22 23.66 2.08
C ASP A 202 16.73 22.71 3.16
N LEU A 203 15.94 21.70 3.49
CA LEU A 203 16.41 20.57 4.28
C LEU A 203 17.40 19.73 3.49
N ARG A 204 18.62 19.59 4.00
CA ARG A 204 19.66 18.78 3.38
C ARG A 204 19.90 17.51 4.17
N LEU A 205 20.08 16.43 3.42
CA LEU A 205 20.34 15.10 3.97
C LEU A 205 21.64 14.58 3.38
N ALA A 206 22.68 14.50 4.21
CA ALA A 206 23.90 13.78 3.89
C ALA A 206 23.70 12.30 4.21
N VAL A 207 24.12 11.42 3.30
CA VAL A 207 23.90 9.98 3.42
C VAL A 207 25.17 9.19 3.16
N ASP A 208 25.25 8.03 3.80
CA ASP A 208 26.20 6.97 3.51
C ASP A 208 25.50 5.88 2.69
N SER A 209 25.98 5.63 1.47
CA SER A 209 25.38 4.71 0.50
C SER A 209 26.45 4.13 -0.42
N ASP A 210 26.28 2.92 -0.94
CA ASP A 210 27.19 2.42 -1.98
C ASP A 210 26.92 3.06 -3.35
N THR A 211 25.79 3.74 -3.52
CA THR A 211 25.40 4.38 -4.78
C THR A 211 25.86 5.84 -4.81
N ASP A 212 26.54 6.22 -5.89
CA ASP A 212 26.79 7.63 -6.23
C ASP A 212 25.47 8.29 -6.66
N LEU A 213 24.97 9.21 -5.83
CA LEU A 213 23.67 9.84 -6.05
C LEU A 213 23.61 10.66 -7.34
N THR A 214 24.74 11.16 -7.84
CA THR A 214 24.80 11.96 -9.07
C THR A 214 24.57 11.14 -10.34
N ARG A 215 24.72 9.81 -10.23
CA ARG A 215 24.48 8.87 -11.34
C ARG A 215 23.06 8.34 -11.38
N GLY A 216 22.27 8.62 -10.34
CA GLY A 216 20.88 8.21 -10.26
C GLY A 216 19.94 9.28 -10.83
N ASP A 217 18.88 8.84 -11.50
CA ASP A 217 17.72 9.67 -11.79
C ASP A 217 16.90 9.82 -10.50
N LEU A 218 17.34 10.64 -9.54
CA LEU A 218 16.72 10.70 -8.19
C LEU A 218 15.79 11.89 -7.99
N VAL A 219 15.94 12.96 -8.77
CA VAL A 219 15.11 14.17 -8.64
C VAL A 219 13.64 13.84 -8.92
N GLY A 220 12.75 14.35 -8.07
CA GLY A 220 11.32 14.07 -8.11
C GLY A 220 10.90 12.73 -7.47
N ARG A 221 11.85 11.85 -7.13
CA ARG A 221 11.57 10.62 -6.38
C ARG A 221 11.40 10.92 -4.89
N VAL A 222 10.88 9.93 -4.15
CA VAL A 222 10.70 10.03 -2.70
C VAL A 222 11.77 9.19 -2.01
N ILE A 223 12.48 9.80 -1.06
CA ILE A 223 13.29 9.09 -0.09
C ILE A 223 12.42 8.74 1.12
N HIS A 224 12.52 7.50 1.59
CA HIS A 224 11.91 7.07 2.83
C HIS A 224 13.02 6.81 3.85
N VAL A 225 13.00 7.54 4.96
CA VAL A 225 13.92 7.37 6.08
C VAL A 225 13.15 6.71 7.23
N GLU A 226 13.78 5.74 7.88
CA GLU A 226 13.24 5.12 9.08
C GLU A 226 13.13 6.15 10.22
N THR A 227 11.95 6.23 10.84
CA THR A 227 11.69 7.14 11.96
C THR A 227 11.32 6.35 13.21
N ALA A 228 11.31 7.00 14.37
CA ALA A 228 10.82 6.41 15.62
C ALA A 228 9.28 6.21 15.67
N GLY A 229 8.59 6.34 14.53
CA GLY A 229 7.18 5.96 14.37
C GLY A 229 6.14 7.03 14.67
N VAL A 230 6.55 8.23 15.10
CA VAL A 230 5.61 9.33 15.43
C VAL A 230 5.27 10.20 14.21
N ALA A 231 6.21 10.33 13.27
CA ALA A 231 6.06 11.16 12.08
C ALA A 231 6.54 10.43 10.81
N ASP A 232 6.02 10.87 9.65
CA ASP A 232 6.40 10.35 8.34
C ASP A 232 7.85 10.74 7.98
N GLY A 233 8.63 9.76 7.52
CA GLY A 233 10.02 9.94 7.08
C GLY A 233 10.16 10.07 5.57
N SER A 234 9.08 10.40 4.86
CA SER A 234 9.03 10.42 3.40
C SER A 234 9.16 11.84 2.84
N TYR A 235 10.19 12.07 2.04
CA TYR A 235 10.48 13.40 1.47
C TYR A 235 10.71 13.28 -0.03
N ARG A 236 10.22 14.25 -0.80
CA ARG A 236 10.56 14.36 -2.22
C ARG A 236 11.99 14.89 -2.35
N ILE A 237 12.79 14.25 -3.18
CA ILE A 237 14.12 14.72 -3.55
C ILE A 237 13.94 15.85 -4.57
N GLU A 238 14.27 17.06 -4.19
CA GLU A 238 14.17 18.22 -5.09
C GLU A 238 15.47 18.46 -5.86
N ARG A 239 16.61 18.10 -5.26
CA ARG A 239 17.90 18.12 -5.94
C ARG A 239 18.87 17.06 -5.40
N VAL A 240 19.79 16.66 -6.25
CA VAL A 240 21.02 15.98 -5.86
C VAL A 240 22.12 17.05 -5.82
N ILE A 241 22.66 17.33 -4.63
CA ILE A 241 23.70 18.36 -4.46
C ILE A 241 25.06 17.81 -4.89
N ASP A 242 25.38 16.59 -4.43
CA ASP A 242 26.61 15.88 -4.76
C ASP A 242 26.39 14.35 -4.62
N ALA A 243 27.47 13.56 -4.67
CA ALA A 243 27.43 12.10 -4.61
C ALA A 243 26.85 11.52 -3.30
N ARG A 244 26.67 12.34 -2.26
CA ARG A 244 26.29 11.97 -0.90
C ARG A 244 25.23 12.88 -0.28
N THR A 245 24.85 13.97 -0.93
CA THR A 245 23.95 14.97 -0.35
C THR A 245 22.72 15.20 -1.22
N LEU A 246 21.54 15.12 -0.59
CA LEU A 246 20.25 15.43 -1.20
C LEU A 246 19.70 16.73 -0.61
N GLY A 247 19.01 17.52 -1.46
CA GLY A 247 18.14 18.60 -1.02
C GLY A 247 16.68 18.18 -1.12
N LEU A 248 15.94 18.35 -0.04
CA LEU A 248 14.57 17.87 0.13
C LEU A 248 13.53 18.99 0.07
N GLY A 249 13.97 20.25 -0.06
CA GLY A 249 13.10 21.41 -0.15
C GLY A 249 12.72 22.01 1.22
N PRO A 250 11.69 22.87 1.29
CA PRO A 250 11.36 23.67 2.46
C PRO A 250 10.56 22.88 3.50
N PHE A 251 11.14 21.80 4.02
CA PHE A 251 10.54 20.98 5.09
C PHE A 251 11.35 21.12 6.37
N SER A 252 10.67 21.12 7.51
CA SER A 252 11.34 21.01 8.80
C SER A 252 11.48 19.54 9.19
N ALA A 253 12.66 19.16 9.68
CA ALA A 253 12.87 17.87 10.31
C ALA A 253 12.45 17.86 11.79
N ILE A 254 11.96 18.99 12.33
CA ILE A 254 11.56 19.14 13.72
C ILE A 254 10.20 18.46 13.95
N GLU A 255 10.18 17.53 14.88
CA GLU A 255 9.00 16.82 15.35
C GLU A 255 8.26 17.59 16.46
N GLY A 256 9.00 18.36 17.26
CA GLY A 256 8.48 19.19 18.35
C GLY A 256 9.55 19.51 19.39
N TYR A 257 9.16 20.14 20.49
CA TYR A 257 10.07 20.45 21.60
C TYR A 257 10.48 19.20 22.38
N VAL A 258 11.72 19.17 22.87
CA VAL A 258 12.16 18.17 23.86
C VAL A 258 11.29 18.25 25.11
N ASP A 259 11.12 19.46 25.66
CA ASP A 259 10.18 19.78 26.72
C ASP A 259 9.25 20.92 26.26
N PRO A 260 7.93 20.68 26.13
CA PRO A 260 6.97 21.72 25.76
C PRO A 260 6.86 22.89 26.74
N GLN A 261 7.48 22.81 27.92
CA GLN A 261 7.49 23.87 28.95
C GLN A 261 8.85 24.56 29.09
N ASP A 262 9.88 24.11 28.36
CA ASP A 262 11.21 24.71 28.39
C ASP A 262 11.76 24.86 26.96
N ASP A 263 11.64 26.07 26.41
CA ASP A 263 12.12 26.41 25.07
C ASP A 263 13.65 26.26 24.93
N ALA A 264 14.41 26.29 26.02
CA ALA A 264 15.86 26.11 26.01
C ALA A 264 16.28 24.64 25.90
N ALA A 265 15.36 23.68 26.14
CA ALA A 265 15.62 22.25 26.04
C ALA A 265 15.79 21.77 24.58
N GLY A 266 15.46 22.61 23.60
CA GLY A 266 15.66 22.35 22.18
C GLY A 266 14.59 21.45 21.55
N TRP A 267 14.95 20.81 20.44
CA TRP A 267 14.01 20.16 19.52
C TRP A 267 14.24 18.66 19.39
N ARG A 268 13.16 17.90 19.24
CA ARG A 268 13.16 16.53 18.73
C ARG A 268 13.10 16.54 17.21
N TYR A 269 13.82 15.63 16.60
CA TYR A 269 13.89 15.48 15.15
C TYR A 269 13.29 14.16 14.67
N VAL A 270 12.56 14.25 13.57
CA VAL A 270 12.02 13.11 12.81
C VAL A 270 13.17 12.31 12.19
N LEU A 271 14.12 13.01 11.57
CA LEU A 271 15.29 12.43 10.91
C LEU A 271 16.48 12.38 11.87
N ARG A 272 17.23 11.29 11.83
CA ARG A 272 18.36 11.07 12.76
C ARG A 272 19.55 10.43 12.04
N PRO A 273 20.79 10.82 12.35
CA PRO A 273 21.98 10.08 11.92
C PRO A 273 21.88 8.59 12.28
N GLY A 274 22.35 7.73 11.38
CA GLY A 274 22.30 6.28 11.50
C GLY A 274 20.99 5.64 11.03
N ALA A 275 19.90 6.39 10.87
CA ALA A 275 18.62 5.88 10.38
C ALA A 275 18.78 5.28 8.98
N ALA A 276 18.18 4.11 8.74
CA ALA A 276 18.18 3.51 7.41
C ALA A 276 17.32 4.36 6.46
N PHE A 277 17.74 4.45 5.20
CA PHE A 277 16.90 5.06 4.16
C PHE A 277 16.83 4.20 2.92
N ARG A 278 15.82 4.49 2.09
CA ARG A 278 15.67 3.91 0.76
C ARG A 278 15.03 4.89 -0.23
N VAL A 279 15.43 4.81 -1.49
CA VAL A 279 14.80 5.49 -2.63
C VAL A 279 14.34 4.42 -3.62
N PRO A 280 13.05 4.02 -3.59
CA PRO A 280 12.52 2.97 -4.45
C PRO A 280 12.37 3.44 -5.90
N HIS A 281 12.64 2.52 -6.83
CA HIS A 281 12.37 2.76 -8.25
C HIS A 281 11.01 2.16 -8.64
N SER A 282 10.23 2.95 -9.38
CA SER A 282 8.98 2.52 -9.99
C SER A 282 8.98 2.94 -11.46
N GLY A 283 8.28 2.18 -12.28
CA GLY A 283 8.24 2.38 -13.73
C GLY A 283 6.96 1.83 -14.33
N ALA A 284 6.64 2.27 -15.53
CA ALA A 284 5.48 1.80 -16.27
C ALA A 284 5.85 1.49 -17.72
N TRP A 285 5.11 0.58 -18.32
CA TRP A 285 5.15 0.24 -19.73
C TRP A 285 3.72 0.28 -20.27
N GLY A 286 3.54 0.74 -21.50
CA GLY A 286 2.25 0.73 -22.18
C GLY A 286 2.44 0.32 -23.63
N ARG A 287 1.50 -0.46 -24.16
CA ARG A 287 1.42 -0.70 -25.60
C ARG A 287 1.18 0.66 -26.31
N PRO A 288 1.71 0.91 -27.51
CA PRO A 288 1.59 2.23 -28.16
C PRO A 288 0.15 2.73 -28.39
N ASP A 289 -0.81 1.81 -28.53
CA ASP A 289 -2.23 2.09 -28.67
C ASP A 289 -3.00 2.00 -27.34
N ALA A 290 -2.30 1.75 -26.23
CA ALA A 290 -2.93 1.76 -24.92
C ALA A 290 -3.35 3.20 -24.59
N PRO A 291 -4.57 3.42 -24.08
CA PRO A 291 -4.93 4.72 -23.54
C PRO A 291 -3.92 5.09 -22.45
N THR A 292 -3.33 6.28 -22.54
CA THR A 292 -2.47 6.78 -21.47
C THR A 292 -3.30 6.76 -20.18
N PRO A 293 -2.82 6.13 -19.09
CA PRO A 293 -3.51 6.20 -17.83
C PRO A 293 -3.61 7.67 -17.43
N GLY A 294 -4.80 8.25 -17.53
CA GLY A 294 -5.05 9.53 -16.93
C GLY A 294 -4.90 9.37 -15.42
N ASN A 295 -4.21 10.31 -14.77
CA ASN A 295 -4.40 10.54 -13.35
C ASN A 295 -5.88 10.93 -13.16
N ARG A 296 -6.74 9.95 -12.91
CA ARG A 296 -8.11 10.15 -12.43
C ARG A 296 -8.17 9.70 -11.00
#